data_AF-A0A8T5TQK4-F1
#
_entry.id   AF-A0A8T5TQK4-F1
#
_cell.length_a   1.000
_cell.length_b   1.000
_cell.length_c   1.000
_cell.angle_alpha   90.00
_cell.angle_beta   90.00
_cell.angle_gamma   90.00
#
_symmetry.space_group_name_H-M   'P 1'
#
loop_
_entity.id
_entity.type
_entity.pdbx_description
1 polymer ?
#
loop_
_entity_poly.entity_id
_entity_poly.type
_entity_poly.pdbx_seq_one_letter_code
_entity_poly.pdbx_strand_id
1 'polypeptide(L)'
;MINENFKQDYPKILFFSSQHCMPCKPVEEKLKRINISMFGKRLQIDKININMQENRELINEYNITSVPTLIIGDRKLMLNIEEEDIIDSILYAFIASVKI
;
A
#
# COMPACT_ATOMS: atom_id res chain seq x y z
N MET A 1 20.36 22.61 21.46
CA MET A 1 19.42 22.88 20.35
C MET A 1 19.53 21.70 19.39
N ILE A 2 18.56 20.80 19.38
CA ILE A 2 18.52 19.69 18.42
C ILE A 2 17.23 19.90 17.64
N ASN A 3 17.36 20.48 16.45
CA ASN A 3 16.29 20.48 15.45
C ASN A 3 16.42 19.18 14.67
N GLU A 4 15.82 18.11 15.16
CA GLU A 4 15.57 16.93 14.33
C GLU A 4 14.10 16.93 13.91
N ASN A 5 13.85 17.47 12.72
CA ASN A 5 12.60 17.23 12.01
C ASN A 5 12.61 15.77 11.53
N PHE A 6 12.32 14.83 12.43
CA PHE A 6 11.98 13.46 12.05
C PHE A 6 10.61 13.50 11.39
N LYS A 7 10.58 13.77 10.08
CA LYS A 7 9.39 13.55 9.29
C LYS A 7 9.34 12.05 8.96
N GLN A 8 8.96 11.27 9.97
CA GLN A 8 8.80 9.83 9.82
C GLN A 8 7.47 9.57 9.14
N ASP A 9 7.49 9.50 7.81
CA ASP A 9 6.31 9.22 7.00
C ASP A 9 6.10 7.70 6.88
N TYR A 10 4.85 7.26 6.92
CA TYR A 10 4.49 5.85 6.73
C TYR A 10 4.89 5.37 5.33
N PRO A 11 5.12 4.05 5.13
CA PRO A 11 5.43 3.53 3.80
C PRO A 11 4.33 3.90 2.80
N LYS A 12 4.75 4.29 1.60
CA LYS A 12 3.85 4.46 0.47
C LYS A 12 3.23 3.10 0.12
N ILE A 13 1.92 3.07 -0.06
CA ILE A 13 1.16 1.88 -0.43
C ILE A 13 0.78 1.98 -1.91
N LEU A 14 1.20 1.02 -2.72
CA LEU A 14 0.75 0.90 -4.11
C LEU A 14 -0.38 -0.12 -4.19
N PHE A 15 -1.56 0.32 -4.60
CA PHE A 15 -2.74 -0.54 -4.75
C PHE A 15 -3.09 -0.75 -6.22
N PHE A 16 -2.68 -1.89 -6.77
CA PHE A 16 -2.99 -2.27 -8.13
C PHE A 16 -4.41 -2.84 -8.24
N SER A 17 -5.22 -2.21 -9.09
CA SER A 17 -6.64 -2.49 -9.33
C SER A 17 -6.96 -2.37 -10.83
N SER A 18 -8.19 -2.69 -11.23
CA SER A 18 -8.74 -2.37 -12.56
C SER A 18 -10.11 -1.68 -12.45
N GLN A 19 -10.63 -1.14 -13.57
CA GLN A 19 -11.96 -0.50 -13.61
C GLN A 19 -13.10 -1.49 -13.27
N HIS A 20 -12.94 -2.75 -13.66
CA HIS A 20 -13.93 -3.81 -13.43
C HIS A 20 -13.36 -4.88 -12.49
N CYS A 21 -12.97 -4.46 -11.28
CA CYS A 21 -12.44 -5.35 -10.26
C CYS A 21 -13.36 -5.45 -9.04
N MET A 22 -14.34 -6.36 -9.11
CA MET A 22 -15.19 -6.67 -7.96
C MET A 22 -14.39 -7.08 -6.70
N PRO A 23 -13.34 -7.94 -6.78
CA PRO A 23 -12.58 -8.31 -5.58
C PRO A 23 -11.69 -7.17 -5.03
N CYS A 24 -11.51 -6.06 -5.76
CA CYS A 24 -10.72 -4.92 -5.29
C CYS A 24 -11.49 -4.05 -4.28
N LYS A 25 -12.82 -4.04 -4.33
CA LYS A 25 -13.65 -3.17 -3.49
C LYS A 25 -13.48 -3.45 -1.98
N PRO A 26 -13.50 -4.70 -1.50
CA PRO A 26 -13.25 -4.98 -0.08
C PRO A 26 -11.85 -4.53 0.38
N VAL A 27 -10.83 -4.66 -0.48
CA VAL A 27 -9.46 -4.21 -0.18
C VAL A 27 -9.40 -2.69 -0.08
N GLU A 28 -10.09 -1.96 -0.96
CA GLU A 28 -10.22 -0.51 -0.90
C GLU A 28 -10.90 -0.03 0.39
N GLU A 29 -11.95 -0.74 0.83
CA GLU A 29 -12.64 -0.46 2.10
C GLU A 29 -11.75 -0.74 3.32
N LYS A 30 -10.99 -1.85 3.32
CA LYS A 30 -9.98 -2.16 4.34
C LYS A 30 -8.93 -1.05 4.43
N LEU A 31 -8.30 -0.67 3.32
CA LEU A 31 -7.32 0.41 3.26
C LEU A 31 -7.87 1.75 3.78
N LYS A 32 -9.10 2.10 3.39
CA LYS A 32 -9.76 3.32 3.88
C LYS A 32 -9.99 3.28 5.39
N ARG A 33 -10.48 2.17 5.92
CA ARG A 33 -10.69 1.98 7.36
C ARG A 33 -9.38 2.08 8.12
N ILE A 34 -8.37 1.29 7.74
CA ILE A 34 -7.04 1.28 8.35
C ILE A 34 -6.44 2.69 8.38
N ASN A 35 -6.48 3.41 7.24
CA ASN A 35 -5.93 4.76 7.16
C ASN A 35 -6.62 5.72 8.15
N ILE A 36 -7.95 5.64 8.28
CA ILE A 36 -8.73 6.51 9.17
C ILE A 36 -8.57 6.11 10.64
N SER A 37 -8.79 4.85 10.98
CA SER A 37 -8.92 4.39 12.38
C SER A 37 -7.58 4.18 13.08
N MET A 38 -6.53 3.78 12.35
CA MET A 38 -5.25 3.40 12.95
C MET A 38 -4.14 4.42 12.67
N PHE A 39 -4.13 4.99 11.46
CA PHE A 39 -3.03 5.83 10.99
C PHE A 39 -3.36 7.33 10.93
N GLY A 40 -4.59 7.73 11.27
CA GLY A 40 -4.98 9.13 11.37
C GLY A 40 -4.93 9.89 10.05
N LYS A 41 -5.28 9.23 8.94
CA LYS A 41 -5.23 9.74 7.55
C LYS A 41 -3.81 10.06 7.04
N ARG A 42 -2.80 9.42 7.60
CA ARG A 42 -1.39 9.65 7.24
C ARG A 42 -0.82 8.64 6.24
N LEU A 43 -1.57 7.59 5.86
CA LEU A 43 -1.11 6.67 4.81
C LEU A 43 -1.26 7.31 3.44
N GLN A 44 -0.17 7.29 2.66
CA GLN A 44 -0.20 7.58 1.23
C GLN A 44 -0.55 6.30 0.47
N ILE A 45 -1.70 6.29 -0.21
CA ILE A 45 -2.22 5.15 -0.96
C ILE A 45 -2.40 5.57 -2.41
N ASP A 46 -1.60 5.01 -3.31
CA ASP A 46 -1.67 5.25 -4.74
C ASP A 46 -2.43 4.10 -5.40
N LYS A 47 -3.64 4.37 -5.89
CA LYS A 47 -4.43 3.40 -6.66
C LYS A 47 -3.97 3.40 -8.10
N ILE A 48 -3.43 2.28 -8.56
CA ILE A 48 -2.86 2.10 -9.89
C ILE A 48 -3.80 1.25 -10.72
N ASN A 49 -4.26 1.78 -11.84
CA ASN A 49 -5.09 1.02 -12.77
C ASN A 49 -4.20 0.22 -13.74
N ILE A 50 -4.32 -1.10 -13.71
CA ILE A 50 -3.52 -1.99 -14.56
C ILE A 50 -3.87 -1.89 -16.06
N ASN A 51 -5.00 -1.29 -16.41
CA ASN A 51 -5.41 -1.11 -17.82
C ASN A 51 -4.89 0.18 -18.44
N MET A 52 -4.20 1.03 -17.68
CA MET A 52 -3.63 2.29 -18.15
C MET A 52 -2.20 2.10 -18.68
N GLN A 53 -1.94 2.65 -19.87
CA GLN A 53 -0.69 2.46 -20.59
C GLN A 53 0.51 3.04 -19.84
N GLU A 54 0.32 4.19 -19.22
CA GLU A 54 1.31 4.91 -18.42
C GLU A 54 1.82 4.11 -17.21
N ASN A 55 1.07 3.12 -16.76
CA ASN A 55 1.44 2.29 -15.61
C ASN A 55 2.21 1.02 -16.00
N ARG A 56 2.46 0.76 -17.30
CA ARG A 56 3.08 -0.51 -17.75
C ARG A 56 4.46 -0.75 -17.15
N GLU A 57 5.30 0.28 -17.08
CA GLU A 57 6.65 0.14 -16.50
C GLU A 57 6.56 -0.27 -15.03
N LEU A 58 5.70 0.40 -14.26
CA LEU A 58 5.47 0.11 -12.85
C LEU A 58 4.88 -1.29 -12.62
N ILE A 59 3.92 -1.71 -13.46
CA ILE A 59 3.32 -3.06 -13.42
C ILE A 59 4.39 -4.13 -13.64
N ASN A 60 5.32 -3.89 -14.57
CA ASN A 60 6.42 -4.80 -14.87
C ASN A 60 7.48 -4.81 -13.76
N GLU A 61 7.87 -3.64 -13.25
CA GLU A 61 8.83 -3.47 -12.15
C GLU A 61 8.40 -4.28 -10.93
N TYR A 62 7.13 -4.16 -10.55
CA TYR A 62 6.56 -4.90 -9.42
C TYR A 62 6.06 -6.29 -9.80
N ASN A 63 6.24 -6.78 -11.04
CA ASN A 63 5.77 -8.08 -11.52
C ASN A 63 4.30 -8.38 -11.12
N ILE A 64 3.39 -7.47 -11.46
CA ILE A 64 1.97 -7.57 -11.08
C ILE A 64 1.24 -8.50 -12.04
N THR A 65 0.83 -9.67 -11.55
CA THR A 65 0.18 -10.73 -12.34
C THR A 65 -1.32 -10.83 -12.11
N SER A 66 -1.84 -10.18 -11.07
CA SER A 66 -3.26 -10.23 -10.69
C SER A 66 -3.69 -8.98 -9.93
N VAL A 67 -4.99 -8.73 -9.88
CA VAL A 67 -5.61 -7.70 -9.03
C VAL A 67 -6.69 -8.33 -8.14
N PRO A 68 -6.88 -7.83 -6.89
CA PRO A 68 -6.10 -6.78 -6.24
C PRO A 68 -4.68 -7.22 -5.85
N THR A 69 -3.72 -6.30 -5.93
CA THR A 69 -2.37 -6.48 -5.37
C THR A 69 -1.96 -5.23 -4.59
N LEU A 70 -1.38 -5.41 -3.40
CA LEU A 70 -0.77 -4.34 -2.62
C LEU A 70 0.75 -4.49 -2.57
N ILE A 71 1.46 -3.38 -2.74
CA ILE A 71 2.87 -3.28 -2.39
C ILE A 71 3.01 -2.33 -1.20
N ILE A 72 3.64 -2.79 -0.13
CA ILE A 72 3.84 -2.06 1.12
C ILE A 72 5.28 -2.31 1.58
N GLY A 73 6.18 -1.34 1.38
CA GLY A 73 7.61 -1.57 1.56
C GLY A 73 8.12 -2.64 0.59
N ASP A 74 8.77 -3.67 1.14
CA ASP A 74 9.25 -4.85 0.41
C ASP A 74 8.20 -5.97 0.29
N ARG A 75 7.03 -5.82 0.91
CA ARG A 75 5.98 -6.84 0.92
C ARG A 75 5.00 -6.67 -0.22
N LYS A 76 4.65 -7.80 -0.84
CA LYS A 76 3.62 -7.93 -1.86
C LYS A 76 2.50 -8.82 -1.35
N LEU A 77 1.29 -8.25 -1.23
CA LEU A 77 0.08 -8.98 -0.84
C LEU A 77 -0.81 -9.21 -2.06
N MET A 78 -1.20 -10.47 -2.29
CA MET A 78 -2.01 -10.89 -3.44
C MET A 78 -3.03 -11.91 -2.99
N LEU A 79 -4.28 -11.79 -3.47
CA LEU A 79 -5.41 -12.70 -3.15
C LEU A 79 -5.73 -12.75 -1.65
N ASN A 80 -7.00 -12.89 -1.28
CA ASN A 80 -7.44 -13.05 0.12
C ASN A 80 -6.74 -12.09 1.11
N ILE A 81 -6.58 -10.82 0.70
CA ILE A 81 -5.81 -9.84 1.47
C ILE A 81 -6.60 -9.48 2.73
N GLU A 82 -6.11 -9.90 3.89
CA GLU A 82 -6.75 -9.62 5.17
C GLU A 82 -6.31 -8.30 5.80
N GLU A 83 -7.15 -7.79 6.72
CA GLU A 83 -6.89 -6.51 7.37
C GLU A 83 -5.62 -6.60 8.24
N GLU A 84 -5.40 -7.73 8.92
CA GLU A 84 -4.19 -7.97 9.71
C GLU A 84 -2.92 -7.94 8.83
N ASP A 85 -2.92 -8.59 7.67
CA ASP A 85 -1.76 -8.63 6.76
C ASP A 85 -1.33 -7.23 6.29
N ILE A 86 -2.30 -6.36 6.04
CA ILE A 86 -2.05 -4.98 5.63
C ILE A 86 -1.40 -4.21 6.78
N ILE A 87 -1.96 -4.31 7.99
CA ILE A 87 -1.45 -3.61 9.17
C ILE A 87 -0.03 -4.07 9.50
N ASP A 88 0.20 -5.38 9.53
CA ASP A 88 1.50 -5.96 9.80
C ASP A 88 2.54 -5.51 8.78
N SER A 89 2.16 -5.43 7.50
CA SER A 89 3.06 -4.96 6.45
C SER A 89 3.39 -3.49 6.58
N ILE A 90 2.43 -2.63 6.96
CA ILE A 90 2.68 -1.21 7.21
C ILE A 90 3.61 -1.03 8.39
N LEU A 91 3.34 -1.71 9.51
CA LEU A 91 4.14 -1.61 10.73
C LEU A 91 5.56 -2.13 10.50
N TYR A 92 5.70 -3.27 9.84
CA TYR A 92 7.01 -3.83 9.49
C TYR A 92 7.82 -2.85 8.65
N ALA A 93 7.25 -2.33 7.56
CA ALA A 93 7.94 -1.39 6.69
C ALA A 93 8.25 -0.06 7.39
N PHE A 94 7.37 0.41 8.27
CA PHE A 94 7.61 1.59 9.10
C PHE A 94 8.77 1.39 10.09
N ILE A 95 8.85 0.24 10.74
CA ILE A 95 9.93 -0.08 11.69
C ILE A 95 11.25 -0.27 10.92
N ALA A 96 11.23 -0.96 9.77
CA ALA A 96 12.41 -1.20 8.96
C ALA A 96 13.00 0.08 8.34
N SER A 97 12.20 1.13 8.17
CA SER A 97 12.68 2.43 7.67
C SER A 97 13.35 3.28 8.76
N VAL A 98 13.20 2.90 10.04
CA VAL A 98 13.91 3.55 11.15
C VAL A 98 15.36 3.08 11.15
N LYS A 99 16.25 3.96 10.72
CA LYS A 99 17.68 3.79 10.99
C LYS A 99 17.89 4.01 12.49
N ILE A 100 18.18 2.93 13.21
CA ILE A 100 18.69 2.96 14.59
C ILE A 100 20.20 3.23 14.53
#